data_AF-A0A7S3B9R6-F1
#
_entry.id   AF-A0A7S3B9R6-F1
#
_cell.length_a   1.000
_cell.length_b   1.000
_cell.length_c   1.000
_cell.angle_alpha   90.00
_cell.angle_beta   90.00
_cell.angle_gamma   90.00
#
_symmetry.space_group_name_H-M   'P 1'
#
loop_
_entity.id
_entity.type
_entity.pdbx_description
1 polymer ?
#
loop_
_entity_poly.entity_id
_entity_poly.type
_entity_poly.pdbx_seq_one_letter_code
_entity_poly.pdbx_strand_id
1 'polypeptide(L)'
;SAQRSPCLPDVSTALPPDSPCAKPLSFVVGTMRHKDGTSFIEGYRKMLPNVTLVPAVNGHNLSETINAWMHSGLTLNHISRDGRNWGKVATFLTKYRLLAYQIESGLPYMVTLEDDLILRPSFLDHIRRACLLYDRNPDTDIMQLSTYSEIFMTSLAGAQHVVSKMRRFGMLRSDDQQLFFSRDGIMGHRVNRPCFRCTAKCYRRRVPWALNDTRVPWLVGRRTNSGDITSTAQITWAELAMLRLLTKSPVALLPSHGLPLGADVGIDPYLERRLAFQAQIRATHVRKALLARARMNTTRPQRT
;
A
#
# COMPACT_ATOMS: atom_id res chain seq x y z
N SER A 1 -30.70 10.32 1.54
CA SER A 1 -30.65 9.86 2.95
C SER A 1 -29.25 9.36 3.25
N ALA A 2 -28.53 9.96 4.21
CA ALA A 2 -27.21 9.47 4.60
C ALA A 2 -27.38 8.26 5.53
N GLN A 3 -27.09 7.05 5.06
CA GLN A 3 -27.02 5.87 5.92
C GLN A 3 -25.95 6.11 6.99
N ARG A 4 -26.39 6.21 8.26
CA ARG A 4 -25.47 6.27 9.40
C ARG A 4 -24.64 4.98 9.43
N SER A 5 -23.32 5.11 9.50
CA SER A 5 -22.44 3.95 9.62
C SER A 5 -22.77 3.21 10.94
N PRO A 6 -22.89 1.88 10.93
CA PRO A 6 -23.28 1.10 12.09
C PRO A 6 -22.24 1.29 13.21
N CYS A 7 -22.71 1.70 14.39
CA CYS A 7 -21.89 1.72 15.60
C CYS A 7 -21.53 0.28 15.98
N LEU A 8 -20.36 0.08 16.62
CA LEU A 8 -19.97 -1.21 17.17
C LEU A 8 -21.04 -1.67 18.20
N PRO A 9 -21.58 -2.89 18.08
CA PRO A 9 -22.54 -3.42 19.04
C PRO A 9 -21.91 -3.55 20.43
N ASP A 10 -22.74 -3.42 21.46
CA ASP A 10 -22.33 -3.60 22.85
C ASP A 10 -22.03 -5.10 23.11
N VAL A 11 -20.88 -5.40 23.73
CA VAL A 11 -20.29 -6.77 23.77
C VAL A 11 -20.89 -7.64 24.88
N SER A 12 -21.96 -7.18 25.52
CA SER A 12 -22.58 -7.88 26.66
C SER A 12 -23.21 -9.23 26.29
N THR A 13 -23.31 -9.58 25.01
CA THR A 13 -23.88 -10.87 24.58
C THR A 13 -22.76 -11.84 24.25
N ALA A 14 -22.75 -13.00 24.93
CA ALA A 14 -21.86 -14.10 24.59
C ALA A 14 -21.99 -14.41 23.09
N LEU A 15 -20.86 -14.62 22.41
CA LEU A 15 -20.85 -15.01 21.01
C LEU A 15 -21.68 -16.29 20.84
N PRO A 16 -22.51 -16.40 19.80
CA PRO A 16 -23.08 -17.68 19.43
C PRO A 16 -21.94 -18.71 19.32
N PRO A 17 -22.08 -19.92 19.89
CA PRO A 17 -21.02 -20.94 19.85
C PRO A 17 -20.62 -21.30 18.41
N ASP A 18 -21.56 -21.16 17.47
CA ASP A 18 -21.34 -21.41 16.05
C ASP A 18 -20.80 -20.20 15.27
N SER A 19 -20.63 -19.04 15.93
CA SER A 19 -20.05 -17.88 15.25
C SER A 19 -18.62 -18.23 14.82
N PRO A 20 -18.24 -17.94 13.58
CA PRO A 20 -16.86 -18.09 13.14
C PRO A 20 -15.87 -17.30 14.02
N CYS A 21 -16.34 -16.25 14.70
CA CYS A 21 -15.57 -15.50 15.69
C CYS A 21 -15.40 -16.19 17.05
N ALA A 22 -16.10 -17.30 17.30
CA ALA A 22 -15.82 -18.21 18.39
C ALA A 22 -14.60 -19.11 18.10
N LYS A 23 -14.19 -19.25 16.83
CA LYS A 23 -12.96 -19.93 16.46
C LYS A 23 -11.73 -19.09 16.86
N PRO A 24 -10.57 -19.72 17.13
CA PRO A 24 -9.35 -18.98 17.45
C PRO A 24 -8.96 -18.06 16.28
N LEU A 25 -8.83 -16.77 16.56
CA LEU A 25 -8.28 -15.80 15.62
C LEU A 25 -6.76 -15.98 15.54
N SER A 26 -6.22 -16.08 14.32
CA SER A 26 -4.78 -16.09 14.11
C SER A 26 -4.26 -14.66 13.96
N PHE A 27 -3.33 -14.27 14.84
CA PHE A 27 -2.66 -12.98 14.74
C PHE A 27 -1.36 -13.15 13.95
N VAL A 28 -1.21 -12.40 12.86
CA VAL A 28 -0.02 -12.46 12.01
C VAL A 28 0.59 -11.08 11.89
N VAL A 29 1.87 -10.98 12.24
CA VAL A 29 2.61 -9.71 12.24
C VAL A 29 3.61 -9.73 11.10
N GLY A 30 3.51 -8.76 10.20
CA GLY A 30 4.54 -8.48 9.20
C GLY A 30 5.68 -7.73 9.86
N THR A 31 6.87 -8.33 9.96
CA THR A 31 8.01 -7.72 10.65
C THR A 31 9.27 -7.63 9.80
N MET A 32 10.00 -6.51 9.89
CA MET A 32 11.29 -6.31 9.22
C MET A 32 12.47 -6.96 9.96
N ARG A 33 12.23 -7.72 11.04
CA ARG A 33 13.26 -8.43 11.84
C ARG A 33 14.45 -7.53 12.19
N HIS A 34 14.19 -6.31 12.66
CA HIS A 34 15.28 -5.46 13.17
C HIS A 34 16.02 -6.17 14.30
N LYS A 35 17.36 -6.02 14.36
CA LYS A 35 18.19 -6.58 15.43
C LYS A 35 17.75 -6.14 16.84
N ASP A 36 17.14 -4.95 16.93
CA ASP A 36 16.58 -4.39 18.18
C ASP A 36 15.08 -4.73 18.39
N GLY A 37 14.47 -5.51 17.50
CA GLY A 37 13.02 -5.76 17.45
C GLY A 37 12.49 -6.80 18.44
N THR A 38 13.35 -7.39 19.27
CA THR A 38 12.96 -8.43 20.24
C THR A 38 11.94 -7.93 21.27
N SER A 39 12.06 -6.69 21.74
CA SER A 39 11.21 -6.16 22.81
C SER A 39 9.74 -5.99 22.41
N PHE A 40 9.46 -5.52 21.19
CA PHE A 40 8.08 -5.35 20.70
C PHE A 40 7.41 -6.71 20.43
N ILE A 41 8.17 -7.66 19.87
CA ILE A 41 7.71 -9.02 19.59
C ILE A 41 7.31 -9.73 20.89
N GLU A 42 8.09 -9.58 21.97
CA GLU A 42 7.73 -10.13 23.27
C GLU A 42 6.46 -9.52 23.83
N GLY A 43 6.25 -8.21 23.65
CA GLY A 43 5.00 -7.53 23.98
C GLY A 43 3.80 -8.16 23.26
N TYR A 44 3.92 -8.42 21.96
CA TYR A 44 2.87 -9.11 21.20
C TYR A 44 2.63 -10.52 21.67
N ARG A 45 3.67 -11.32 21.93
CA ARG A 45 3.51 -12.71 22.42
C ARG A 45 2.81 -12.77 23.77
N LYS A 46 3.00 -11.76 24.63
CA LYS A 46 2.29 -11.64 25.92
C LYS A 46 0.82 -11.28 25.74
N MET A 47 0.50 -10.42 24.77
CA MET A 47 -0.86 -9.88 24.57
C MET A 47 -1.73 -10.69 23.60
N LEU A 48 -1.12 -11.31 22.60
CA LEU A 48 -1.80 -11.97 21.49
C LEU A 48 -1.51 -13.48 21.56
N PRO A 49 -2.52 -14.30 21.88
CA PRO A 49 -2.33 -15.75 21.85
C PRO A 49 -2.02 -16.19 20.42
N ASN A 50 -1.05 -17.09 20.25
CA ASN A 50 -0.68 -17.69 18.97
C ASN A 50 -0.23 -16.68 17.89
N VAL A 51 0.43 -15.58 18.27
CA VAL A 51 0.98 -14.65 17.30
C VAL A 51 2.07 -15.30 16.45
N THR A 52 1.91 -15.21 15.13
CA THR A 52 2.90 -15.65 14.15
C THR A 52 3.60 -14.46 13.54
N LEU A 53 4.91 -14.55 13.39
CA LEU A 53 5.71 -13.51 12.76
C LEU A 53 6.07 -13.93 11.34
N VAL A 54 5.68 -13.13 10.37
CA VAL A 54 6.00 -13.33 8.96
C VAL A 54 6.98 -12.24 8.52
N PRO A 55 8.10 -12.58 7.86
CA PRO A 55 9.04 -11.58 7.38
C PRO A 55 8.38 -10.63 6.37
N ALA A 56 8.39 -9.34 6.69
CA ALA A 56 8.05 -8.27 5.75
C ALA A 56 9.17 -8.09 4.73
N VAL A 57 8.83 -7.52 3.57
CA VAL A 57 9.80 -7.10 2.56
C VAL A 57 10.39 -5.78 3.00
N ASN A 58 11.72 -5.72 3.10
CA ASN A 58 12.41 -4.50 3.50
C ASN A 58 12.45 -3.48 2.36
N GLY A 59 11.64 -2.43 2.46
CA GLY A 59 11.61 -1.33 1.49
C GLY A 59 12.87 -0.47 1.41
N HIS A 60 13.80 -0.62 2.37
CA HIS A 60 15.12 0.01 2.33
C HIS A 60 16.16 -0.84 1.58
N ASN A 61 15.84 -2.09 1.26
CA ASN A 61 16.69 -2.98 0.48
C ASN A 61 16.05 -3.20 -0.90
N LEU A 62 16.56 -2.49 -1.90
CA LEU A 62 16.02 -2.53 -3.25
C LEU A 62 16.13 -3.93 -3.86
N SER A 63 17.30 -4.56 -3.76
CA SER A 63 17.54 -5.93 -4.21
C SER A 63 16.54 -6.92 -3.60
N GLU A 64 16.29 -6.84 -2.29
CA GLU A 64 15.29 -7.67 -1.62
C GLU A 64 13.88 -7.42 -2.17
N THR A 65 13.51 -6.15 -2.37
CA THR A 65 12.19 -5.78 -2.89
C THR A 65 11.99 -6.27 -4.33
N ILE A 66 13.01 -6.14 -5.19
CA ILE A 66 12.96 -6.65 -6.57
C ILE A 66 12.87 -8.17 -6.56
N ASN A 67 13.65 -8.85 -5.73
CA ASN A 67 13.59 -10.31 -5.60
C ASN A 67 12.19 -10.75 -5.13
N ALA A 68 11.64 -10.14 -4.08
CA ALA A 68 10.30 -10.43 -3.61
C ALA A 68 9.24 -10.19 -4.69
N TRP A 69 9.39 -9.13 -5.48
CA TRP A 69 8.53 -8.88 -6.62
C TRP A 69 8.61 -9.98 -7.68
N MET A 70 9.81 -10.33 -8.15
CA MET A 70 9.99 -11.37 -9.18
C MET A 70 9.39 -12.71 -8.74
N HIS A 71 9.58 -13.11 -7.48
CA HIS A 71 9.02 -14.34 -6.93
C HIS A 71 7.50 -14.30 -6.75
N SER A 72 6.92 -13.10 -6.56
CA SER A 72 5.47 -12.97 -6.39
C SER A 72 4.67 -13.23 -7.67
N GLY A 73 5.29 -13.08 -8.84
CA GLY A 73 4.63 -13.14 -10.15
C GLY A 73 3.64 -12.00 -10.40
N LEU A 74 3.61 -10.96 -9.55
CA LEU A 74 2.70 -9.82 -9.69
C LEU A 74 3.21 -8.85 -10.76
N THR A 75 2.29 -8.16 -11.43
CA THR A 75 2.67 -7.02 -12.28
C THR A 75 2.73 -5.75 -11.45
N LEU A 76 3.62 -4.81 -11.77
CA LEU A 76 3.66 -3.50 -11.12
C LEU A 76 3.43 -2.41 -12.19
N ASN A 77 2.19 -1.94 -12.30
CA ASN A 77 1.75 -1.09 -13.40
C ASN A 77 2.06 0.40 -13.21
N HIS A 78 2.37 0.84 -11.98
CA HIS A 78 2.55 2.25 -11.64
C HIS A 78 3.68 2.52 -10.63
N ILE A 79 4.82 1.82 -10.73
CA ILE A 79 6.00 2.19 -9.95
C ILE A 79 6.56 3.52 -10.47
N SER A 80 6.87 4.45 -9.56
CA SER A 80 7.56 5.67 -9.94
C SER A 80 8.95 5.37 -10.52
N ARG A 81 9.29 6.06 -11.61
CA ARG A 81 10.54 5.89 -12.36
C ARG A 81 11.80 6.27 -11.58
N ASP A 82 11.65 7.03 -10.50
CA ASP A 82 12.74 7.60 -9.70
C ASP A 82 13.00 6.86 -8.39
N GLY A 83 12.38 5.69 -8.22
CA GLY A 83 12.55 4.87 -7.03
C GLY A 83 11.86 5.39 -5.76
N ARG A 84 11.24 6.57 -5.78
CA ARG A 84 10.57 7.18 -4.60
C ARG A 84 9.34 6.41 -4.07
N ASN A 85 9.00 5.27 -4.69
CA ASN A 85 7.86 4.44 -4.29
C ASN A 85 8.26 2.98 -3.96
N TRP A 86 9.55 2.62 -3.88
CA TRP A 86 9.93 1.24 -3.55
C TRP A 86 9.50 0.81 -2.14
N GLY A 87 9.47 1.73 -1.17
CA GLY A 87 8.86 1.46 0.12
C GLY A 87 7.40 1.01 -0.02
N LYS A 88 6.61 1.66 -0.88
CA LYS A 88 5.20 1.27 -1.14
C LYS A 88 5.09 -0.08 -1.85
N VAL A 89 6.04 -0.37 -2.75
CA VAL A 89 6.11 -1.69 -3.41
C VAL A 89 6.40 -2.78 -2.37
N ALA A 90 7.38 -2.56 -1.49
CA ALA A 90 7.71 -3.48 -0.42
C ALA A 90 6.54 -3.69 0.54
N THR A 91 5.84 -2.62 0.92
CA THR A 91 4.63 -2.71 1.73
C THR A 91 3.52 -3.50 1.02
N PHE A 92 3.29 -3.25 -0.27
CA PHE A 92 2.33 -4.00 -1.09
C PHE A 92 2.68 -5.50 -1.15
N LEU A 93 3.95 -5.83 -1.42
CA LEU A 93 4.45 -7.21 -1.48
C LEU A 93 4.37 -7.91 -0.12
N THR A 94 4.63 -7.18 0.97
CA THR A 94 4.45 -7.68 2.34
C THR A 94 3.01 -8.11 2.58
N LYS A 95 2.04 -7.26 2.20
CA LYS A 95 0.61 -7.56 2.35
C LYS A 95 0.17 -8.73 1.48
N TYR A 96 0.67 -8.79 0.24
CA TYR A 96 0.47 -9.98 -0.62
C TYR A 96 0.99 -11.26 0.05
N ARG A 97 2.21 -11.22 0.61
CA ARG A 97 2.84 -12.36 1.28
C ARG A 97 2.05 -12.82 2.50
N LEU A 98 1.56 -11.89 3.30
CA LEU A 98 0.75 -12.18 4.49
C LEU A 98 -0.59 -12.86 4.12
N LEU A 99 -1.23 -12.39 3.05
CA LEU A 99 -2.46 -13.02 2.54
C LEU A 99 -2.18 -14.39 1.91
N ALA A 100 -1.08 -14.54 1.16
CA ALA A 100 -0.65 -15.83 0.63
C ALA A 100 -0.38 -16.84 1.76
N TYR A 101 0.30 -16.40 2.82
CA TYR A 101 0.53 -17.21 4.02
C TYR A 101 -0.79 -17.68 4.65
N GLN A 102 -1.80 -16.82 4.75
CA GLN A 102 -3.13 -17.20 5.24
C GLN A 102 -3.73 -18.35 4.42
N ILE A 103 -3.64 -18.24 3.09
CA ILE A 103 -4.18 -19.22 2.15
C ILE A 103 -3.44 -20.56 2.29
N GLU A 104 -2.11 -20.52 2.26
CA GLU A 104 -1.25 -21.71 2.37
C GLU A 104 -1.44 -22.45 3.70
N SER A 105 -1.62 -21.69 4.78
CA SER A 105 -1.82 -22.22 6.14
C SER A 105 -3.28 -22.59 6.44
N GLY A 106 -4.22 -22.32 5.52
CA GLY A 106 -5.64 -22.60 5.70
C GLY A 106 -6.29 -21.88 6.89
N LEU A 107 -5.79 -20.69 7.26
CA LEU A 107 -6.28 -19.97 8.44
C LEU A 107 -7.68 -19.37 8.18
N PRO A 108 -8.73 -19.78 8.91
CA PRO A 108 -10.09 -19.34 8.64
C PRO A 108 -10.26 -17.81 8.75
N TYR A 109 -9.65 -17.22 9.78
CA TYR A 109 -9.61 -15.78 10.00
C TYR A 109 -8.21 -15.36 10.45
N MET A 110 -7.71 -14.29 9.85
CA MET A 110 -6.42 -13.71 10.17
C MET A 110 -6.59 -12.24 10.54
N VAL A 111 -5.98 -11.82 11.63
CA VAL A 111 -5.75 -10.41 11.96
C VAL A 111 -4.31 -10.09 11.63
N THR A 112 -4.11 -9.21 10.66
CA THR A 112 -2.79 -8.74 10.25
C THR A 112 -2.43 -7.47 10.99
N LEU A 113 -1.18 -7.40 11.46
CA LEU A 113 -0.59 -6.24 12.11
C LEU A 113 0.77 -5.91 11.48
N GLU A 114 1.12 -4.63 11.45
CA GLU A 114 2.51 -4.16 11.26
C GLU A 114 3.28 -4.22 12.60
N ASP A 115 4.61 -4.30 12.55
CA ASP A 115 5.46 -4.52 13.72
C ASP A 115 5.83 -3.26 14.51
N ASP A 116 5.37 -2.09 14.06
CA ASP A 116 5.59 -0.80 14.69
C ASP A 116 4.42 -0.36 15.59
N LEU A 117 3.44 -1.23 15.86
CA LEU A 117 2.28 -0.92 16.69
C LEU A 117 2.55 -1.21 18.16
N ILE A 118 2.06 -0.35 19.05
CA ILE A 118 2.02 -0.58 20.50
C ILE A 118 0.57 -0.89 20.85
N LEU A 119 0.28 -2.16 21.18
CA LEU A 119 -1.06 -2.61 21.52
C LEU A 119 -1.40 -2.21 22.96
N ARG A 120 -2.65 -1.80 23.19
CA ARG A 120 -3.17 -1.53 24.54
C ARG A 120 -4.03 -2.70 25.04
N PRO A 121 -4.27 -2.82 26.36
CA PRO A 121 -5.07 -3.92 26.91
C PRO A 121 -6.46 -4.09 26.26
N SER A 122 -7.07 -2.99 25.80
CA SER A 122 -8.37 -3.00 25.11
C SER A 122 -8.33 -3.54 23.67
N PHE A 123 -7.16 -3.87 23.13
CA PHE A 123 -6.99 -4.32 21.76
C PHE A 123 -7.79 -5.58 21.43
N LEU A 124 -7.70 -6.63 22.25
CA LEU A 124 -8.40 -7.89 21.99
C LEU A 124 -9.92 -7.72 21.97
N ASP A 125 -10.47 -6.91 22.87
CA ASP A 125 -11.92 -6.62 22.89
C ASP A 125 -12.36 -5.80 21.68
N HIS A 126 -11.47 -4.96 21.14
CA HIS A 126 -11.72 -4.30 19.86
C HIS A 126 -11.76 -5.31 18.71
N ILE A 127 -10.80 -6.24 18.65
CA ILE A 127 -10.74 -7.28 17.63
C ILE A 127 -11.96 -8.21 17.67
N ARG A 128 -12.41 -8.62 18.86
CA ARG A 128 -13.61 -9.46 19.02
C ARG A 128 -14.86 -8.79 18.45
N ARG A 129 -15.05 -7.50 18.76
CA ARG A 129 -16.15 -6.70 18.20
C ARG A 129 -16.06 -6.54 16.69
N ALA A 130 -14.86 -6.31 16.17
CA ALA A 130 -14.64 -6.21 14.75
C ALA A 130 -14.98 -7.53 14.04
N CYS A 131 -14.56 -8.67 14.60
CA CYS A 131 -14.89 -9.98 14.06
C CYS A 131 -16.41 -10.17 13.98
N LEU A 132 -17.15 -9.86 15.05
CA LEU A 132 -18.61 -9.91 15.06
C LEU A 132 -19.26 -9.10 13.93
N LEU A 133 -18.73 -7.91 13.65
CA LEU A 133 -19.19 -7.11 12.52
C LEU A 133 -18.82 -7.76 11.18
N TYR A 134 -17.64 -8.37 11.09
CA TYR A 134 -17.16 -9.00 9.86
C TYR A 134 -18.04 -10.19 9.47
N ASP A 135 -18.40 -11.01 10.45
CA ASP A 135 -19.29 -12.16 10.30
C ASP A 135 -20.68 -11.75 9.78
N ARG A 136 -21.18 -10.58 10.21
CA ARG A 136 -22.45 -10.02 9.72
C ARG A 136 -22.38 -9.43 8.32
N ASN A 137 -21.19 -9.33 7.72
CA ASN A 137 -20.97 -8.77 6.39
C ASN A 137 -20.12 -9.73 5.53
N PRO A 138 -20.66 -10.92 5.18
CA PRO A 138 -19.90 -12.00 4.53
C PRO A 138 -19.34 -11.61 3.15
N ASP A 139 -19.89 -10.59 2.49
CA ASP A 139 -19.38 -10.06 1.21
C ASP A 139 -18.10 -9.20 1.37
N THR A 140 -17.61 -9.02 2.60
CA THR A 140 -16.43 -8.21 2.88
C THR A 140 -15.16 -9.03 2.66
N ASP A 141 -14.35 -8.65 1.68
CA ASP A 141 -13.05 -9.29 1.43
C ASP A 141 -12.05 -8.97 2.55
N ILE A 142 -11.98 -7.69 2.97
CA ILE A 142 -11.07 -7.20 4.02
C ILE A 142 -11.83 -6.30 4.98
N MET A 143 -11.64 -6.48 6.28
CA MET A 143 -12.08 -5.52 7.28
C MET A 143 -10.93 -4.63 7.73
N GLN A 144 -11.00 -3.34 7.43
CA GLN A 144 -9.99 -2.36 7.85
C GLN A 144 -10.27 -1.90 9.29
N LEU A 145 -9.26 -2.07 10.16
CA LEU A 145 -9.36 -1.72 11.57
C LEU A 145 -8.65 -0.40 11.90
N SER A 146 -7.56 -0.08 11.19
CA SER A 146 -6.84 1.19 11.35
C SER A 146 -7.12 2.21 10.24
N THR A 147 -6.60 3.43 10.42
CA THR A 147 -6.77 4.54 9.44
C THR A 147 -6.03 4.25 8.15
N TYR A 148 -5.00 3.42 8.21
CA TYR A 148 -4.21 2.91 7.10
C TYR A 148 -4.36 1.40 7.04
N SER A 149 -3.49 0.73 6.30
CA SER A 149 -3.48 -0.72 6.18
C SER A 149 -2.61 -1.41 7.24
N GLU A 150 -2.33 -0.73 8.36
CA GLU A 150 -1.50 -1.24 9.47
C GLU A 150 -2.18 -2.38 10.23
N ILE A 151 -3.52 -2.32 10.33
CA ILE A 151 -4.32 -3.37 10.95
C ILE A 151 -5.54 -3.66 10.09
N PHE A 152 -5.67 -4.92 9.68
CA PHE A 152 -6.85 -5.41 8.98
C PHE A 152 -7.12 -6.87 9.32
N MET A 153 -8.34 -7.31 9.04
CA MET A 153 -8.80 -8.67 9.25
C MET A 153 -9.33 -9.25 7.93
N THR A 154 -9.07 -10.52 7.69
CA THR A 154 -9.51 -11.24 6.49
C THR A 154 -10.00 -12.64 6.83
N SER A 155 -11.08 -13.08 6.17
CA SER A 155 -11.45 -14.49 6.11
C SER A 155 -10.58 -15.21 5.08
N LEU A 156 -10.53 -16.54 5.13
CA LEU A 156 -9.81 -17.34 4.15
C LEU A 156 -10.35 -17.07 2.72
N ALA A 157 -11.67 -17.04 2.56
CA ALA A 157 -12.31 -16.73 1.28
C ALA A 157 -11.99 -15.30 0.80
N GLY A 158 -12.03 -14.33 1.72
CA GLY A 158 -11.64 -12.95 1.44
C GLY A 158 -10.19 -12.87 0.96
N ALA A 159 -9.25 -13.52 1.66
CA ALA A 159 -7.84 -13.56 1.28
C ALA A 159 -7.63 -14.17 -0.11
N GLN A 160 -8.29 -15.29 -0.42
CA GLN A 160 -8.23 -15.91 -1.75
C GLN A 160 -8.71 -14.96 -2.85
N HIS A 161 -9.83 -14.27 -2.61
CA HIS A 161 -10.39 -13.31 -3.56
C HIS A 161 -9.45 -12.10 -3.75
N VAL A 162 -8.89 -11.58 -2.65
CA VAL A 162 -7.93 -10.48 -2.66
C VAL A 162 -6.68 -10.84 -3.46
N VAL A 163 -6.07 -11.98 -3.15
CA VAL A 163 -4.85 -12.48 -3.82
C VAL A 163 -5.12 -12.72 -5.31
N SER A 164 -6.28 -13.26 -5.68
CA SER A 164 -6.70 -13.40 -7.08
C SER A 164 -6.76 -12.04 -7.80
N LYS A 165 -7.36 -11.02 -7.18
CA LYS A 165 -7.37 -9.64 -7.71
C LYS A 165 -5.96 -9.06 -7.83
N MET A 166 -5.12 -9.22 -6.80
CA MET A 166 -3.73 -8.76 -6.83
C MET A 166 -2.95 -9.40 -7.97
N ARG A 167 -3.10 -10.71 -8.20
CA ARG A 167 -2.46 -11.42 -9.32
C ARG A 167 -2.97 -10.94 -10.67
N ARG A 168 -4.28 -10.71 -10.80
CA ARG A 168 -4.89 -10.25 -12.05
C ARG A 168 -4.47 -8.83 -12.44
N PHE A 169 -4.45 -7.91 -11.48
CA PHE A 169 -4.28 -6.48 -11.76
C PHE A 169 -2.90 -5.94 -11.41
N GLY A 170 -2.13 -6.67 -10.61
CA GLY A 170 -0.87 -6.19 -10.09
C GLY A 170 -1.03 -5.01 -9.11
N MET A 171 0.02 -4.22 -8.93
CA MET A 171 -0.03 -2.96 -8.19
C MET A 171 -0.42 -1.81 -9.12
N LEU A 172 -1.58 -1.21 -8.88
CA LEU A 172 -2.14 -0.09 -9.63
C LEU A 172 -1.93 1.26 -8.92
N ARG A 173 -1.99 1.27 -7.59
CA ARG A 173 -1.88 2.47 -6.75
C ARG A 173 -1.06 2.15 -5.50
N SER A 174 -0.97 3.08 -4.54
CA SER A 174 -0.47 2.70 -3.22
C SER A 174 -1.33 1.57 -2.66
N ASP A 175 -0.71 0.69 -1.88
CA ASP A 175 -1.35 -0.43 -1.21
C ASP A 175 -2.58 0.01 -0.40
N ASP A 176 -2.46 1.09 0.38
CA ASP A 176 -3.59 1.68 1.11
C ASP A 176 -4.77 1.99 0.17
N GLN A 177 -4.49 2.63 -0.97
CA GLN A 177 -5.52 3.04 -1.92
C GLN A 177 -6.14 1.85 -2.64
N GLN A 178 -5.34 0.86 -3.00
CA GLN A 178 -5.77 -0.28 -3.79
C GLN A 178 -6.54 -1.30 -2.96
N LEU A 179 -6.14 -1.51 -1.70
CA LEU A 179 -6.81 -2.45 -0.81
C LEU A 179 -8.13 -1.89 -0.25
N PHE A 180 -8.29 -0.56 -0.14
CA PHE A 180 -9.42 0.02 0.61
C PHE A 180 -10.20 1.13 -0.09
N PHE A 181 -9.70 1.73 -1.19
CA PHE A 181 -10.27 2.98 -1.72
C PHE A 181 -10.65 2.98 -3.21
N SER A 182 -10.32 1.97 -4.01
CA SER A 182 -10.82 1.95 -5.40
C SER A 182 -12.25 1.40 -5.48
N ARG A 183 -13.10 2.07 -6.27
CA ARG A 183 -14.43 1.56 -6.68
C ARG A 183 -14.31 0.24 -7.45
N ASP A 184 -13.17 0.05 -8.12
CA ASP A 184 -12.76 -1.20 -8.80
C ASP A 184 -11.88 -2.09 -7.88
N GLY A 185 -11.76 -1.73 -6.60
CA GLY A 185 -10.86 -2.31 -5.61
C GLY A 185 -11.40 -3.49 -4.85
N ILE A 186 -10.47 -4.25 -4.30
CA ILE A 186 -10.69 -5.29 -3.29
C ILE A 186 -11.61 -4.71 -2.20
N MET A 187 -12.76 -5.36 -1.94
CA MET A 187 -13.86 -4.73 -1.20
C MET A 187 -13.57 -4.71 0.30
N GLY A 188 -13.03 -3.59 0.76
CA GLY A 188 -12.78 -3.34 2.17
C GLY A 188 -13.98 -2.74 2.90
N HIS A 189 -14.48 -3.36 3.97
CA HIS A 189 -15.38 -2.70 4.92
C HIS A 189 -14.54 -1.99 5.98
N ARG A 190 -14.78 -0.70 6.19
CA ARG A 190 -14.05 0.11 7.17
C ARG A 190 -14.91 0.33 8.41
N VAL A 191 -14.55 -0.30 9.52
CA VAL A 191 -15.28 -0.23 10.81
C VAL A 191 -15.17 1.16 11.43
N ASN A 192 -14.01 1.81 11.28
CA ASN A 192 -13.79 3.16 11.74
C ASN A 192 -13.80 4.11 10.54
N ARG A 193 -14.96 4.68 10.18
CA ARG A 193 -14.99 5.94 9.42
C ARG A 193 -14.93 7.10 10.42
N PRO A 194 -13.75 7.55 10.91
CA PRO A 194 -13.68 8.93 11.35
C PRO A 194 -14.10 9.75 10.13
N CYS A 195 -15.07 10.64 10.29
CA CYS A 195 -15.61 11.47 9.24
C CYS A 195 -14.46 12.02 8.38
N PHE A 196 -14.32 11.55 7.13
CA PHE A 196 -13.19 11.92 6.26
C PHE A 196 -13.15 13.44 5.97
N ARG A 197 -14.30 14.13 6.11
CA ARG A 197 -14.39 15.60 6.08
C ARG A 197 -13.67 16.26 7.27
N CYS A 198 -13.52 15.58 8.39
CA CYS A 198 -12.58 15.91 9.45
C CYS A 198 -11.21 15.34 9.07
N THR A 199 -10.63 15.88 8.01
CA THR A 199 -9.36 15.49 7.39
C THR A 199 -8.25 15.12 8.40
N ALA A 200 -7.23 14.39 7.94
CA ALA A 200 -5.96 14.22 8.67
C ALA A 200 -5.38 15.55 9.20
N LYS A 201 -5.78 16.70 8.64
CA LYS A 201 -5.51 18.05 9.17
C LYS A 201 -6.25 18.37 10.46
N CYS A 202 -7.51 17.95 10.63
CA CYS A 202 -8.24 18.02 11.90
C CYS A 202 -7.73 17.01 12.92
N TYR A 203 -7.38 15.78 12.50
CA TYR A 203 -6.79 14.79 13.41
C TYR A 203 -5.39 15.21 13.89
N ARG A 204 -4.53 15.73 12.99
CA ARG A 204 -3.21 16.29 13.36
C ARG A 204 -3.29 17.61 14.13
N ARG A 205 -4.27 18.49 13.88
CA ARG A 205 -4.40 19.78 14.59
C ARG A 205 -5.19 19.71 15.90
N ARG A 206 -6.13 18.77 16.06
CA ARG A 206 -6.90 18.62 17.32
C ARG A 206 -6.36 17.54 18.25
N VAL A 207 -5.46 16.68 17.78
CA VAL A 207 -4.90 15.60 18.61
C VAL A 207 -3.36 15.60 18.63
N PRO A 208 -2.70 16.68 19.11
CA PRO A 208 -1.32 16.59 19.63
C PRO A 208 -1.17 15.53 20.74
N TRP A 209 -2.30 15.08 21.33
CA TRP A 209 -2.41 14.19 22.48
C TRP A 209 -2.80 12.74 22.12
N ALA A 210 -2.68 12.29 20.86
CA ALA A 210 -3.15 10.94 20.48
C ALA A 210 -2.45 9.82 21.28
N LEU A 211 -1.31 10.13 21.91
CA LEU A 211 -0.64 9.27 22.88
C LEU A 211 -1.45 9.01 24.18
N ASN A 212 -2.35 9.93 24.57
CA ASN A 212 -3.15 9.85 25.81
C ASN A 212 -4.64 9.53 25.60
N ASP A 213 -5.16 9.45 24.36
CA ASP A 213 -6.56 9.04 24.15
C ASP A 213 -6.66 7.52 24.36
N THR A 214 -6.96 7.09 25.59
CA THR A 214 -7.11 5.68 26.03
C THR A 214 -8.14 4.89 25.21
N ARG A 215 -8.96 5.56 24.39
CA ARG A 215 -9.97 4.91 23.54
C ARG A 215 -9.40 4.27 22.28
N VAL A 216 -8.20 4.66 21.84
CA VAL A 216 -7.55 3.99 20.70
C VAL A 216 -6.92 2.69 21.19
N PRO A 217 -7.23 1.51 20.61
CA PRO A 217 -6.76 0.23 21.14
C PRO A 217 -5.27 -0.05 20.83
N TRP A 218 -4.63 0.82 20.05
CA TRP A 218 -3.20 0.76 19.72
C TRP A 218 -2.64 2.16 19.51
N LEU A 219 -1.31 2.25 19.46
CA LEU A 219 -0.56 3.45 19.06
C LEU A 219 0.46 3.06 17.99
N VAL A 220 0.87 4.00 17.15
CA VAL A 220 2.03 3.79 16.26
C VAL A 220 3.29 4.16 17.06
N GLY A 221 4.15 3.18 17.30
CA GLY A 221 5.33 3.28 18.16
C GLY A 221 6.53 3.96 17.52
N ARG A 222 6.59 4.04 16.19
CA ARG A 222 7.66 4.76 15.46
C ARG A 222 7.07 5.81 14.54
N ARG A 223 7.78 6.94 14.36
CA ARG A 223 7.46 7.84 13.25
C ARG A 223 7.69 7.05 11.96
N THR A 224 6.61 6.82 11.23
CA THR A 224 6.56 6.13 9.93
C THR A 224 7.85 6.32 9.14
N ASN A 225 8.54 5.23 8.81
CA ASN A 225 9.56 5.27 7.78
C ASN A 225 8.87 5.76 6.50
N SER A 226 9.32 6.89 5.96
CA SER A 226 8.75 7.48 4.74
C SER A 226 8.89 6.59 3.51
N GLY A 227 9.54 5.42 3.63
CA GLY A 227 9.81 4.50 2.54
C GLY A 227 10.65 5.13 1.43
N ASP A 228 11.30 6.27 1.73
CA ASP A 228 12.08 7.00 0.76
C ASP A 228 13.45 6.34 0.64
N ILE A 229 13.57 5.42 -0.31
CA ILE A 229 14.81 4.72 -0.60
C ILE A 229 15.95 5.68 -0.97
N THR A 230 15.64 6.90 -1.42
CA THR A 230 16.68 7.92 -1.68
C THR A 230 17.37 8.41 -0.40
N SER A 231 16.74 8.20 0.76
CA SER A 231 17.28 8.53 2.07
C SER A 231 18.01 7.36 2.75
N THR A 232 17.94 6.14 2.19
CA THR A 232 18.50 4.93 2.81
C THR A 232 19.33 4.12 1.82
N ALA A 233 20.65 4.23 1.95
CA ALA A 233 21.71 3.52 1.23
C ALA A 233 21.72 3.63 -0.31
N GLN A 234 22.93 3.70 -0.88
CA GLN A 234 23.17 3.92 -2.30
C GLN A 234 22.55 2.80 -3.15
N ILE A 235 21.56 3.13 -3.97
CA ILE A 235 21.10 2.26 -5.05
C ILE A 235 22.30 2.01 -5.98
N THR A 236 22.62 0.75 -6.20
CA THR A 236 23.72 0.38 -7.11
C THR A 236 23.32 0.60 -8.57
N TRP A 237 24.31 0.78 -9.45
CA TRP A 237 24.10 0.86 -10.90
C TRP A 237 23.41 -0.39 -11.46
N ALA A 238 23.71 -1.56 -10.91
CA ALA A 238 23.10 -2.83 -11.31
C ALA A 238 21.60 -2.86 -10.98
N GLU A 239 21.21 -2.41 -9.78
CA GLU A 239 19.80 -2.32 -9.39
C GLU A 239 19.05 -1.31 -10.28
N LEU A 240 19.64 -0.14 -10.54
CA LEU A 240 19.09 0.85 -11.49
C LEU A 240 18.89 0.27 -12.90
N ALA A 241 19.84 -0.52 -13.40
CA ALA A 241 19.74 -1.17 -14.71
C ALA A 241 18.63 -2.23 -14.72
N MET A 242 18.53 -3.06 -13.68
CA MET A 242 17.43 -4.03 -13.51
C MET A 242 16.08 -3.34 -13.50
N LEU A 243 15.93 -2.24 -12.77
CA LEU A 243 14.67 -1.48 -12.75
C LEU A 243 14.24 -0.99 -14.13
N ARG A 244 15.21 -0.55 -14.95
CA ARG A 244 14.93 -0.09 -16.31
C ARG A 244 14.44 -1.21 -17.22
N LEU A 245 15.09 -2.38 -17.14
CA LEU A 245 14.71 -3.56 -17.92
C LEU A 245 13.31 -4.05 -17.52
N LEU A 246 13.04 -4.13 -16.21
CA LEU A 246 11.82 -4.71 -15.67
C LEU A 246 10.58 -3.81 -15.84
N THR A 247 10.76 -2.48 -15.84
CA THR A 247 9.64 -1.53 -16.00
C THR A 247 9.27 -1.23 -17.45
N LYS A 248 9.92 -1.89 -18.43
CA LYS A 248 9.76 -1.63 -19.88
C LYS A 248 9.73 -0.15 -20.21
N SER A 249 10.52 0.68 -19.53
CA SER A 249 10.46 2.13 -19.69
C SER A 249 11.31 2.54 -20.88
N PRO A 250 10.72 2.96 -22.02
CA PRO A 250 11.49 3.65 -23.02
C PRO A 250 11.84 5.01 -22.40
N VAL A 251 13.13 5.26 -22.17
CA VAL A 251 13.70 6.57 -21.85
C VAL A 251 13.61 7.05 -20.39
N ALA A 252 14.76 7.10 -19.72
CA ALA A 252 15.05 8.07 -18.65
C ALA A 252 16.55 8.43 -18.68
N LEU A 253 16.85 9.73 -18.86
CA LEU A 253 18.19 10.28 -18.64
C LEU A 253 18.59 10.02 -17.17
N LEU A 254 19.85 9.69 -16.94
CA LEU A 254 20.39 9.56 -15.59
C LEU A 254 20.28 10.91 -14.85
N PRO A 255 19.96 10.92 -13.54
CA PRO A 255 20.19 12.10 -12.73
C PRO A 255 21.68 12.41 -12.80
N SER A 256 22.04 13.64 -13.19
CA SER A 256 23.43 14.12 -13.27
C SER A 256 24.08 14.33 -11.89
N HIS A 257 23.63 13.63 -10.85
CA HIS A 257 24.22 13.74 -9.53
C HIS A 257 25.41 12.79 -9.43
N GLY A 258 26.60 13.35 -9.67
CA GLY A 258 27.89 12.76 -9.35
C GLY A 258 28.37 11.74 -10.37
N LEU A 259 28.81 12.21 -11.54
CA LEU A 259 29.87 11.49 -12.26
C LEU A 259 31.09 11.44 -11.34
N PRO A 260 31.79 10.30 -11.21
CA PRO A 260 33.17 10.33 -10.76
C PRO A 260 33.93 11.29 -11.70
N LEU A 261 34.67 12.24 -11.13
CA LEU A 261 35.49 13.20 -11.87
C LEU A 261 36.34 12.47 -12.92
N GLY A 262 36.15 12.79 -14.21
CA GLY A 262 37.10 12.44 -15.27
C GLY A 262 36.61 11.58 -16.45
N ALA A 263 35.33 11.21 -16.57
CA ALA A 263 34.85 10.51 -17.77
C ALA A 263 34.37 11.50 -18.85
N ASP A 264 35.22 11.75 -19.84
CA ASP A 264 34.87 12.44 -21.08
C ASP A 264 33.99 11.49 -21.91
N VAL A 265 32.70 11.81 -22.07
CA VAL A 265 31.77 10.98 -22.85
C VAL A 265 31.32 11.79 -24.05
N GLY A 266 31.82 11.40 -25.23
CA GLY A 266 31.36 11.90 -26.52
C GLY A 266 29.83 11.78 -26.66
N ILE A 267 29.24 12.71 -27.41
CA ILE A 267 27.80 12.81 -27.60
C ILE A 267 27.26 11.49 -28.13
N ASP A 268 26.39 10.86 -27.33
CA ASP A 268 25.73 9.60 -27.64
C ASP A 268 24.91 9.75 -28.94
N PRO A 269 25.21 9.01 -30.03
CA PRO A 269 24.45 9.05 -31.29
C PRO A 269 22.97 8.67 -31.13
N TYR A 270 22.58 8.10 -29.99
CA TYR A 270 21.18 7.87 -29.61
C TYR A 270 20.46 9.14 -29.15
N LEU A 271 21.19 10.12 -28.60
CA LEU A 271 20.64 11.42 -28.19
C LEU A 271 20.22 12.26 -29.40
N GLU A 272 21.00 12.26 -30.47
CA GLU A 272 20.66 12.95 -31.72
C GLU A 272 19.39 12.40 -32.36
N ARG A 273 19.26 11.07 -32.49
CA ARG A 273 18.05 10.43 -33.03
C ARG A 273 16.81 10.74 -32.19
N ARG A 274 16.97 10.84 -30.87
CA ARG A 274 15.89 11.17 -29.95
C ARG A 274 15.47 12.64 -30.03
N LEU A 275 16.40 13.57 -30.18
CA LEU A 275 16.10 14.99 -30.39
C LEU A 275 15.37 15.19 -31.72
N ALA A 276 15.78 14.49 -32.77
CA ALA A 276 15.09 14.49 -34.06
C ALA A 276 13.63 13.98 -33.94
N PHE A 277 13.41 12.87 -33.22
CA PHE A 277 12.06 12.32 -33.02
C PHE A 277 11.16 13.23 -32.18
N GLN A 278 11.69 13.85 -31.11
CA GLN A 278 10.95 14.81 -30.29
C GLN A 278 10.58 16.08 -31.08
N ALA A 279 11.48 16.57 -31.94
CA ALA A 279 11.18 17.67 -32.85
C ALA A 279 10.03 17.30 -33.81
N GLN A 280 10.02 16.08 -34.34
CA GLN A 280 8.95 15.58 -35.22
C GLN A 280 7.58 15.50 -34.54
N ILE A 281 7.53 15.05 -33.28
CA ILE A 281 6.28 15.02 -32.49
C ILE A 281 5.76 16.44 -32.22
N ARG A 282 6.64 17.38 -31.86
CA ARG A 282 6.27 18.78 -31.63
C ARG A 282 5.74 19.43 -32.91
N ALA A 283 6.43 19.22 -34.04
CA ALA A 283 5.98 19.70 -35.35
C ALA A 283 4.59 19.15 -35.71
N THR A 284 4.33 17.88 -35.41
CA THR A 284 3.02 17.25 -35.66
C THR A 284 1.90 17.86 -34.82
N HIS A 285 2.15 18.14 -33.53
CA HIS A 285 1.17 18.78 -32.66
C HIS A 285 0.90 20.23 -33.05
N VAL A 286 1.94 21.00 -33.38
CA VAL A 286 1.80 22.38 -33.88
C VAL A 286 0.99 22.40 -35.17
N ARG A 287 1.26 21.48 -36.11
CA ARG A 287 0.49 21.36 -37.36
C ARG A 287 -0.99 21.05 -37.10
N LYS A 288 -1.30 20.12 -36.19
CA LYS A 288 -2.69 19.82 -35.82
C LYS A 288 -3.40 21.03 -35.19
N ALA A 289 -2.72 21.77 -34.31
CA ALA A 289 -3.27 22.96 -33.69
C ALA A 289 -3.55 24.08 -34.71
N LEU A 290 -2.65 24.29 -35.67
CA LEU A 290 -2.83 25.27 -36.75
C LEU A 290 -4.01 24.90 -37.65
N LEU A 291 -4.15 23.61 -38.01
CA LEU A 291 -5.29 23.13 -38.81
C LEU A 291 -6.63 23.27 -38.05
N ALA A 292 -6.65 23.00 -36.75
CA ALA A 292 -7.84 23.20 -35.92
C ALA A 292 -8.25 24.68 -35.85
N ARG A 293 -7.28 25.59 -35.73
CA ARG A 293 -7.52 27.03 -35.71
C ARG A 293 -8.03 27.56 -37.06
N ALA A 294 -7.48 27.06 -38.17
CA ALA A 294 -7.96 27.40 -39.51
C ALA A 294 -9.42 26.97 -39.75
N ARG A 295 -9.81 25.80 -39.23
CA ARG A 295 -11.22 25.32 -39.27
C ARG A 295 -12.16 26.19 -38.46
N MET A 296 -11.76 26.65 -37.27
CA MET A 296 -12.61 27.54 -36.46
C MET A 296 -12.83 28.92 -37.11
N ASN A 297 -11.84 29.42 -37.86
CA ASN A 297 -11.96 30.71 -38.54
C ASN A 297 -12.84 30.65 -39.80
N THR A 298 -13.00 29.49 -40.42
CA THR A 298 -13.84 29.31 -41.62
C THR A 298 -15.32 29.11 -41.29
N THR A 299 -15.65 28.72 -40.06
CA THR A 299 -17.04 28.46 -39.61
C THR A 299 -17.68 29.61 -38.84
N ARG A 300 -17.08 30.80 -38.79
CA ARG A 300 -17.70 31.97 -38.14
C ARG A 300 -18.66 32.63 -39.13
N PRO A 301 -19.99 32.55 -38.95
CA PRO A 301 -20.92 33.25 -39.81
C PRO A 301 -20.69 34.76 -39.66
N GLN A 302 -20.58 35.48 -40.77
CA GLN A 302 -20.58 36.94 -40.75
C GLN A 302 -21.90 37.38 -40.13
N ARG A 303 -21.83 38.01 -38.95
CA ARG A 303 -22.95 38.73 -38.38
C ARG A 303 -23.14 39.99 -39.22
N THR A 304 -24.10 39.94 -40.13
CA THR A 304 -24.77 41.11 -40.71
C THR A 304 -25.70 41.72 -39.69
#